data_AF-A0AAD4RX09-F1
#
_entry.id   AF-A0AAD4RX09-F1
#
_cell.length_a   1.000
_cell.length_b   1.000
_cell.length_c   1.000
_cell.angle_alpha   90.00
_cell.angle_beta   90.00
_cell.angle_gamma   90.00
#
_symmetry.space_group_name_H-M   'P 1'
#
loop_
_entity.id
_entity.type
_entity.pdbx_description
1 polymer ?
#
loop_
_entity_poly.entity_id
_entity_poly.type
_entity_poly.pdbx_seq_one_letter_code
_entity_poly.pdbx_strand_id
1 'polypeptide(L)'
;MVSSVEVFDPRKNSWIVSDEMKEDIGYATAAVIGESIFVISGLKDGKLLTDTAECYKEDQGWSVDNVKGVGKRCFFTAISM
;
A
#
# COMPACT_ATOMS: atom_id res chain seq x y z
N MET A 1 6.46 8.51 8.09
CA MET A 1 6.03 7.42 7.20
C MET A 1 6.48 6.12 7.80
N VAL A 2 5.72 5.06 7.57
CA VAL A 2 5.94 3.75 8.17
C VAL A 2 5.64 2.69 7.12
N SER A 3 6.36 1.58 7.16
CA SER A 3 6.10 0.37 6.37
C SER A 3 5.18 -0.62 7.10
N SER A 4 4.91 -0.40 8.39
CA SER A 4 4.11 -1.29 9.23
C SER A 4 2.69 -1.42 8.71
N VAL A 5 2.20 -2.66 8.63
CA VAL A 5 0.83 -2.98 8.23
C VAL A 5 0.12 -3.67 9.39
N GLU A 6 -1.12 -3.27 9.64
CA GLU A 6 -1.96 -3.86 10.67
C GLU A 6 -3.27 -4.33 10.05
N VAL A 7 -3.75 -5.49 10.51
CA VAL A 7 -5.02 -6.09 10.09
C VAL A 7 -5.98 -6.08 11.27
N PHE A 8 -7.17 -5.51 11.06
CA PHE A 8 -8.21 -5.51 12.07
C PHE A 8 -8.98 -6.83 12.07
N ASP A 9 -8.96 -7.56 13.18
CA ASP A 9 -9.81 -8.73 13.41
C ASP A 9 -11.10 -8.31 14.14
N PRO A 10 -12.26 -8.25 13.47
CA PRO A 10 -13.51 -7.81 14.09
C PRO A 10 -14.05 -8.79 15.13
N ARG A 11 -13.62 -10.07 15.13
CA ARG A 11 -14.06 -11.06 16.12
C ARG A 11 -13.35 -10.84 17.46
N LYS A 12 -12.10 -10.41 17.42
CA LYS A 12 -11.29 -10.05 18.59
C LYS A 12 -11.40 -8.57 18.96
N ASN A 13 -11.94 -7.76 18.05
CA ASN A 13 -12.02 -6.31 18.16
C ASN A 13 -10.63 -5.69 18.43
N SER A 14 -9.63 -6.15 17.68
CA SER A 14 -8.23 -5.76 17.88
C SER A 14 -7.46 -5.73 16.55
N TRP A 15 -6.44 -4.87 16.50
CA TRP A 15 -5.47 -4.86 15.41
C TRP A 15 -4.37 -5.89 15.66
N ILE A 16 -3.91 -6.53 14.58
CA ILE A 16 -2.86 -7.54 14.58
C ILE A 16 -1.78 -7.07 13.60
N VAL A 17 -0.52 -7.10 14.02
CA VAL A 17 0.62 -6.77 13.15
C VAL A 17 0.73 -7.83 12.05
N SER A 18 0.88 -7.37 10.81
CA SER A 18 1.06 -8.20 9.61
C SER A 18 2.41 -7.93 8.95
N ASP A 19 2.66 -8.59 7.83
CA ASP A 19 3.85 -8.37 7.02
C ASP A 19 3.97 -6.91 6.60
N GLU A 20 5.17 -6.35 6.77
CA GLU A 20 5.46 -4.97 6.43
C GLU A 20 5.58 -4.77 4.91
N MET A 21 5.19 -3.58 4.45
CA MET A 21 5.51 -3.11 3.11
C MET A 21 7.04 -3.03 2.91
N LYS A 22 7.48 -3.06 1.66
CA LYS A 22 8.90 -3.00 1.30
C LYS A 22 9.48 -1.59 1.45
N GLU A 23 8.65 -0.57 1.27
CA GLU A 23 9.02 0.83 1.44
C GLU A 23 8.10 1.54 2.43
N ASP A 24 8.67 2.51 3.14
CA ASP A 24 7.93 3.42 4.00
C ASP A 24 7.32 4.55 3.19
N ILE A 25 6.08 4.36 2.72
CA ILE A 25 5.39 5.33 1.88
C ILE A 25 4.29 6.04 2.68
N GLY A 26 4.33 7.38 2.70
CA GLY A 26 3.29 8.23 3.26
C GLY A 26 2.37 8.81 2.19
N TYR A 27 1.14 9.16 2.57
CA TYR A 27 0.17 9.82 1.67
C TYR A 27 -0.12 9.07 0.36
N ALA A 28 0.11 7.75 0.38
CA ALA A 28 -0.24 6.81 -0.67
C ALA A 28 -1.77 6.60 -0.71
N THR A 29 -2.24 6.00 -1.80
CA THR A 29 -3.61 5.49 -1.86
C THR A 29 -3.59 3.97 -1.84
N ALA A 30 -4.60 3.35 -1.23
CA ALA A 30 -4.75 1.90 -1.24
C ALA A 30 -6.07 1.49 -1.90
N ALA A 31 -6.05 0.41 -2.67
CA ALA A 31 -7.24 -0.17 -3.30
C ALA A 31 -7.13 -1.70 -3.40
N VAL A 32 -8.27 -2.38 -3.40
CA VAL A 32 -8.33 -3.83 -3.64
C VAL A 32 -8.70 -4.09 -5.09
N ILE A 33 -7.90 -4.91 -5.77
CA ILE A 33 -8.14 -5.32 -7.16
C ILE A 33 -8.07 -6.85 -7.20
N GLY A 34 -9.20 -7.51 -7.44
CA GLY A 34 -9.31 -8.96 -7.31
C GLY A 34 -9.07 -9.40 -5.86
N GLU A 35 -8.10 -10.30 -5.66
CA GLU A 35 -7.70 -10.84 -4.35
C GLU A 35 -6.42 -10.18 -3.81
N SER A 36 -6.03 -9.01 -4.34
CA SER A 36 -4.77 -8.34 -3.99
C SER A 36 -5.00 -6.90 -3.53
N ILE A 37 -4.21 -6.47 -2.55
CA ILE A 37 -4.21 -5.08 -2.06
C ILE A 37 -3.07 -4.34 -2.76
N PHE A 38 -3.37 -3.17 -3.31
CA PHE A 38 -2.39 -2.30 -3.93
C PHE A 38 -2.23 -1.02 -3.13
N VAL A 39 -1.00 -0.67 -2.78
CA VAL A 39 -0.61 0.64 -2.25
C VAL A 39 0.11 1.38 -3.35
N ILE A 40 -0.51 2.43 -3.86
CA ILE A 40 -0.13 3.06 -5.13
C ILE A 40 0.42 4.45 -4.87
N SER A 41 1.65 4.69 -5.33
CA SER A 41 2.34 5.98 -5.30
C SER A 41 2.42 6.56 -3.88
N GLY A 42 2.95 7.77 -3.72
CA GLY A 42 2.95 8.48 -2.45
C GLY A 42 4.22 9.30 -2.28
N LEU A 43 4.56 9.56 -1.03
CA LEU A 43 5.72 10.34 -0.62
C LEU A 43 6.65 9.45 0.21
N LYS A 44 7.89 9.30 -0.25
CA LYS A 44 9.00 8.63 0.42
C LYS A 44 9.95 9.66 1.04
N ASP A 45 10.51 9.34 2.20
CA ASP A 45 11.31 10.21 3.08
C ASP A 45 10.78 11.64 3.30
N GLY A 46 9.47 11.83 3.14
CA GLY A 46 8.77 13.11 3.24
C GLY A 46 9.06 14.10 2.11
N LYS A 47 9.75 13.67 1.05
CA LYS A 47 10.27 14.58 0.00
C LYS A 47 10.14 14.03 -1.42
N LEU A 48 10.19 12.72 -1.59
CA LEU A 48 10.28 12.10 -2.91
C LEU A 48 8.94 11.50 -3.32
N LEU A 49 8.35 12.02 -4.40
CA LEU A 49 7.18 11.39 -4.99
C LEU A 49 7.57 10.09 -5.70
N THR A 50 6.88 9.01 -5.37
CA THR A 50 7.06 7.70 -5.99
C THR A 50 6.06 7.49 -7.12
N ASP A 51 6.41 6.66 -8.10
CA ASP A 51 5.52 6.14 -9.14
C ASP A 51 5.45 4.59 -9.10
N THR A 52 5.89 4.02 -7.99
CA THR A 52 5.80 2.60 -7.67
C THR A 52 4.43 2.28 -7.09
N ALA A 53 4.02 1.02 -7.18
CA ALA A 53 2.97 0.48 -6.33
C ALA A 53 3.50 -0.76 -5.62
N GLU A 54 3.04 -1.01 -4.41
CA GLU A 54 3.24 -2.27 -3.73
C GLU A 54 1.98 -3.11 -3.81
N CYS A 55 2.13 -4.39 -4.09
CA CYS A 55 1.07 -5.36 -4.17
C CYS A 55 1.24 -6.40 -3.07
N TYR A 56 0.19 -6.58 -2.27
CA TYR A 56 0.08 -7.64 -1.28
C TYR A 56 -0.81 -8.76 -1.81
N LYS A 57 -0.30 -9.99 -1.69
CA LYS A 57 -1.06 -11.23 -1.88
C LYS A 57 -0.86 -12.12 -0.67
N GLU A 58 -1.90 -12.83 -0.27
CA GLU A 58 -1.87 -13.69 0.94
C GLU A 58 -0.81 -14.81 0.83
N ASP A 59 -0.52 -15.31 -0.36
CA ASP A 59 0.45 -16.38 -0.61
C ASP A 59 1.90 -15.90 -0.80
N GLN A 60 2.10 -14.62 -1.17
CA GLN A 60 3.39 -14.07 -1.58
C GLN A 60 3.89 -12.91 -0.70
N GLY A 61 3.02 -12.35 0.13
CA GLY A 61 3.29 -11.12 0.88
C GLY A 61 3.39 -9.89 -0.01
N TRP A 62 4.12 -8.88 0.47
CA TRP A 62 4.34 -7.62 -0.26
C TRP A 62 5.40 -7.76 -1.35
N SER A 63 5.12 -7.17 -2.50
CA SER A 63 6.05 -7.05 -3.62
C SER A 63 5.95 -5.67 -4.26
N VAL A 64 7.07 -5.12 -4.73
CA VAL A 64 7.09 -3.83 -5.42
C VAL A 64 6.85 -4.05 -6.91
N ASP A 65 5.81 -3.41 -7.43
CA ASP A 65 5.49 -3.34 -8.85
C ASP A 65 5.75 -1.94 -9.42
N ASN A 66 6.46 -1.90 -10.54
CA ASN A 66 6.66 -0.67 -11.31
C ASN A 66 5.46 -0.42 -12.22
N VAL A 67 4.44 0.24 -11.70
CA VAL A 67 3.21 0.48 -12.44
C VAL A 67 3.40 1.65 -13.41
N LYS A 68 3.59 1.31 -14.69
CA LYS A 68 3.66 2.30 -15.77
C LYS A 68 2.28 2.95 -15.96
N GLY A 69 2.15 4.23 -15.65
CA GLY A 69 0.96 5.04 -15.98
C GLY A 69 0.25 5.69 -14.80
N VAL A 70 0.60 5.33 -13.56
CA VAL A 70 0.07 6.01 -12.36
C VAL A 70 0.62 7.43 -12.27
N GLY A 71 1.89 7.63 -12.60
CA GLY A 71 2.57 8.92 -12.43
C GLY A 71 2.79 9.26 -10.96
N LYS A 72 3.62 10.28 -10.70
CA LYS A 72 4.05 10.65 -9.35
C LYS A 72 2.99 11.49 -8.63
N ARG A 73 2.26 10.90 -7.69
CA ARG A 73 1.14 11.56 -6.97
C ARG A 73 1.09 11.20 -5.48
N CYS A 74 0.54 12.08 -4.66
CA CYS A 74 0.20 11.82 -3.27
C CYS A 74 -1.09 12.59 -2.91
N PHE A 75 -1.71 12.28 -1.77
CA PHE A 75 -2.99 12.91 -1.33
C PHE A 75 -4.16 12.72 -2.32
N PHE A 76 -4.21 11.58 -2.99
CA PHE A 76 -5.29 11.23 -3.91
C PHE A 76 -6.06 10.01 -3.41
N THR A 77 -7.23 9.74 -4.01
CA THR A 77 -8.07 8.57 -3.73
C THR A 77 -8.08 7.64 -4.95
N ALA A 78 -8.21 6.34 -4.71
CA ALA A 78 -8.58 5.36 -5.74
C ALA A 78 -9.82 4.60 -5.31
N ILE A 79 -10.57 4.17 -6.31
CA ILE A 79 -11.73 3.30 -6.17
C ILE A 79 -11.58 2.23 -7.24
N SER A 80 -11.75 0.97 -6.84
CA SER A 80 -11.85 -0.16 -7.75
C SER A 80 -13.33 -0.50 -7.95
N MET A 81 -13.71 -0.95 -9.15
CA MET A 81 -15.08 -1.37 -9.51
C MET A 81 -15.17 -2.88 -9.59
#